data_AF-A0A9E3ZXP6-F1
#
_entry.id   AF-A0A9E3ZXP6-F1
#
_cell.length_a   1.000
_cell.length_b   1.000
_cell.length_c   1.000
_cell.angle_alpha   90.00
_cell.angle_beta   90.00
_cell.angle_gamma   90.00
#
_symmetry.space_group_name_H-M   'P 1'
#
loop_
_entity.id
_entity.type
_entity.pdbx_description
1 polymer ?
#
loop_
_entity_poly.entity_id
_entity_poly.type
_entity_poly.pdbx_seq_one_letter_code
_entity_poly.pdbx_strand_id
1 'polypeptide(L)'
;MGRCAIVVGARARQGIGGALCRRFAREGLHVAVVGRTLERLEELVEEVRAQGGQASSVVADATRAEDVERVFDETRRIAGTPELVVYNAGANDPRPLLEMDNSYFERMWRLGCFGGFLVGREAARRMLPGGGTLIFTG
;
A
#
# COMPACT_ATOMS: atom_id res chain seq x y z
N MET A 1 11.66 -6.89 18.45
CA MET A 1 10.47 -6.28 17.81
C MET A 1 10.60 -6.49 16.31
N GLY A 2 9.52 -6.90 15.63
CA GLY A 2 9.56 -7.16 14.18
C GLY A 2 9.67 -5.86 13.37
N ARG A 3 10.39 -5.91 12.25
CA ARG A 3 10.47 -4.80 11.28
C ARG A 3 9.33 -4.95 10.28
N CYS A 4 8.61 -3.88 9.97
CA CYS A 4 7.39 -3.95 9.17
C CYS A 4 7.33 -2.88 8.07
N ALA A 5 6.80 -3.27 6.91
CA ALA A 5 6.48 -2.36 5.81
C ALA A 5 5.01 -2.43 5.41
N ILE A 6 4.45 -1.29 5.00
CA ILE A 6 3.14 -1.22 4.33
C ILE A 6 3.37 -0.90 2.85
N VAL A 7 2.76 -1.67 1.95
CA VAL A 7 2.78 -1.39 0.51
C VAL A 7 1.35 -1.25 0.00
N VAL A 8 0.95 -0.02 -0.31
CA VAL A 8 -0.37 0.32 -0.84
C VAL A 8 -0.37 0.27 -2.36
N GLY A 9 -1.38 -0.38 -2.94
CA GLY A 9 -1.51 -0.50 -4.39
C GLY A 9 -0.64 -1.61 -4.97
N ALA A 10 -0.46 -2.70 -4.23
CA ALA A 10 0.18 -3.91 -4.75
C ALA A 10 -0.80 -4.68 -5.65
N ARG A 11 -0.30 -5.14 -6.81
CA ARG A 11 -1.00 -6.08 -7.71
C ARG A 11 -0.16 -7.35 -7.85
N ALA A 12 -0.83 -8.49 -8.04
CA ALA A 12 -0.18 -9.78 -8.26
C ALA A 12 0.68 -9.78 -9.54
N ARG A 13 1.79 -10.54 -9.49
CA ARG A 13 2.74 -10.91 -10.56
C ARG A 13 3.44 -9.80 -11.37
N GLN A 14 2.81 -8.69 -11.73
CA GLN A 14 3.41 -7.65 -12.57
C GLN A 14 3.15 -6.25 -12.00
N GLY A 15 4.24 -5.53 -11.71
CA GLY A 15 4.20 -4.15 -11.23
C GLY A 15 5.15 -3.87 -10.06
N ILE A 16 5.44 -2.59 -9.86
CA ILE A 16 6.38 -2.10 -8.84
C ILE A 16 5.94 -2.56 -7.44
N GLY A 17 4.67 -2.41 -7.08
CA GLY A 17 4.17 -2.82 -5.75
C GLY A 17 4.46 -4.28 -5.39
N GLY A 18 4.22 -5.23 -6.31
CA GLY A 18 4.53 -6.65 -6.05
C GLY A 18 6.03 -6.94 -5.94
N ALA A 19 6.86 -6.28 -6.77
CA ALA A 19 8.31 -6.38 -6.69
C ALA A 19 8.85 -5.81 -5.37
N LEU A 20 8.29 -4.69 -4.90
CA LEU A 20 8.62 -4.07 -3.62
C LEU A 20 8.25 -4.99 -2.44
N CYS A 21 7.07 -5.60 -2.44
CA CYS A 21 6.69 -6.57 -1.40
C CYS A 21 7.72 -7.70 -1.28
N ARG A 22 8.09 -8.33 -2.41
CA ARG A 22 9.11 -9.39 -2.41
C ARG A 22 10.47 -8.88 -1.97
N ARG A 23 10.87 -7.68 -2.39
CA ARG A 23 12.14 -7.08 -2.01
C ARG A 23 12.21 -6.82 -0.50
N PHE A 24 11.20 -6.20 0.09
CA PHE A 24 11.18 -5.88 1.52
C PHE A 24 11.08 -7.13 2.39
N ALA A 25 10.32 -8.14 1.96
CA ALA A 25 10.26 -9.41 2.66
C ALA A 25 11.62 -10.12 2.70
N ARG A 26 12.40 -10.06 1.61
CA ARG A 26 13.79 -10.58 1.56
C ARG A 26 14.75 -9.83 2.47
N GLU A 27 14.47 -8.56 2.77
CA GLU A 27 15.23 -7.73 3.73
C GLU A 27 14.77 -7.96 5.19
N GLY A 28 13.87 -8.93 5.42
CA GLY A 28 13.42 -9.34 6.75
C GLY A 28 12.26 -8.52 7.31
N LEU A 29 11.58 -7.70 6.48
CA LEU A 29 10.39 -6.98 6.91
C LEU A 29 9.14 -7.87 6.76
N HIS A 30 8.24 -7.82 7.74
CA HIS A 30 6.87 -8.28 7.53
C HIS A 30 6.13 -7.27 6.67
N VAL A 31 5.60 -7.70 5.53
CA VAL A 31 4.94 -6.80 4.57
C VAL A 31 3.42 -6.88 4.69
N ALA A 32 2.78 -5.77 5.06
CA ALA A 32 1.35 -5.59 4.88
C ALA A 32 1.07 -5.20 3.41
N VAL A 33 0.47 -6.12 2.67
CA VAL A 33 0.13 -5.97 1.26
C VAL A 33 -1.28 -5.41 1.16
N VAL A 34 -1.40 -4.15 0.72
CA VAL A 34 -2.66 -3.39 0.79
C VAL A 34 -3.25 -3.14 -0.60
N GLY A 35 -4.53 -3.45 -0.74
CA GLY A 35 -5.31 -3.18 -1.96
C GLY A 35 -6.78 -3.55 -1.80
N ARG A 36 -7.54 -3.55 -2.90
CA ARG A 36 -9.01 -3.69 -2.86
C ARG A 36 -9.54 -5.08 -3.15
N THR A 37 -8.72 -5.99 -3.65
CA THR A 37 -9.15 -7.32 -4.14
C THR A 37 -8.39 -8.38 -3.36
N LEU A 38 -9.06 -9.04 -2.42
CA LEU A 38 -8.43 -9.97 -1.47
C LEU A 38 -7.65 -11.07 -2.18
N GLU A 39 -8.25 -11.69 -3.19
CA GLU A 39 -7.69 -12.83 -3.92
C GLU A 39 -6.33 -12.48 -4.53
N ARG A 40 -6.22 -11.26 -5.09
CA ARG A 40 -4.95 -10.75 -5.66
C ARG A 40 -3.90 -10.45 -4.60
N LEU A 41 -4.30 -10.05 -3.40
CA LEU A 41 -3.37 -9.81 -2.30
C LEU A 41 -2.87 -11.14 -1.76
N GLU A 42 -3.75 -12.12 -1.59
CA GLU A 42 -3.42 -13.47 -1.10
C GLU A 42 -2.47 -14.20 -2.05
N GLU A 43 -2.67 -14.10 -3.37
CA GLU A 43 -1.70 -14.62 -4.34
C GLU A 43 -0.28 -14.09 -4.10
N LEU A 44 -0.12 -12.78 -3.89
CA LEU A 44 1.18 -12.16 -3.64
C LEU A 44 1.72 -12.52 -2.25
N VAL A 45 0.86 -12.61 -1.23
CA VAL A 45 1.25 -13.04 0.12
C VAL A 45 1.80 -14.46 0.10
N GLU A 46 1.14 -15.38 -0.60
CA GLU A 46 1.61 -16.76 -0.75
C GLU A 46 2.91 -16.82 -1.55
N GLU A 47 3.08 -16.02 -2.61
CA GLU A 47 4.37 -15.90 -3.31
C GLU A 47 5.50 -15.43 -2.38
N VAL A 48 5.23 -14.45 -1.51
CA VAL A 48 6.21 -13.95 -0.54
C VAL A 48 6.57 -15.02 0.49
N ARG A 49 5.57 -15.72 1.03
CA ARG A 49 5.76 -16.81 2.00
C ARG A 49 6.52 -17.99 1.41
N ALA A 50 6.20 -18.38 0.18
CA ALA A 50 6.90 -19.44 -0.55
C ALA A 50 8.40 -19.12 -0.78
N GLN A 51 8.78 -17.83 -0.76
CA GLN A 51 10.17 -17.38 -0.83
C GLN A 51 10.83 -17.21 0.55
N GLY A 52 10.18 -17.67 1.63
CA GLY A 52 10.68 -17.58 3.00
C GLY A 52 10.45 -16.22 3.68
N GLY A 53 9.71 -15.31 3.04
CA GLY A 53 9.37 -14.00 3.59
C GLY A 53 8.12 -14.02 4.48
N GLN A 54 7.81 -12.87 5.08
CA GLN A 54 6.62 -12.68 5.92
C GLN A 54 5.72 -11.61 5.30
N ALA A 55 4.43 -11.93 5.16
CA ALA A 55 3.43 -11.00 4.63
C ALA A 55 2.01 -11.31 5.11
N SER A 56 1.17 -10.27 5.11
CA SER A 56 -0.27 -10.33 5.36
C SER A 56 -1.01 -9.45 4.37
N SER A 57 -2.18 -9.89 3.90
CA SER A 57 -3.09 -9.09 3.08
C SER A 57 -3.92 -8.17 3.98
N VAL A 58 -4.15 -6.94 3.54
CA VAL A 58 -5.07 -6.01 4.19
C VAL A 58 -5.96 -5.36 3.12
N VAL A 59 -7.26 -5.59 3.20
CA VAL A 59 -8.22 -5.06 2.23
C VAL A 59 -8.64 -3.65 2.60
N ALA A 60 -8.36 -2.70 1.70
CA ALA A 60 -8.64 -1.29 1.89
C ALA A 60 -8.77 -0.54 0.57
N ASP A 61 -9.67 0.44 0.54
CA ASP A 61 -9.64 1.53 -0.43
C ASP A 61 -8.87 2.72 0.18
N ALA A 62 -7.66 2.95 -0.34
CA ALA A 62 -6.78 4.00 0.16
C ALA A 62 -7.31 5.42 -0.08
N THR A 63 -8.43 5.59 -0.80
CA THR A 63 -9.10 6.88 -0.98
C THR A 63 -10.09 7.20 0.16
N ARG A 64 -10.28 6.28 1.11
CA ARG A 64 -11.15 6.41 2.28
C ARG A 64 -10.31 6.52 3.55
N ALA A 65 -10.56 7.52 4.38
CA ALA A 65 -9.75 7.79 5.57
C ALA A 65 -9.82 6.64 6.59
N GLU A 66 -11.02 6.09 6.79
CA GLU A 66 -11.28 5.03 7.78
C GLU A 66 -10.57 3.72 7.40
N ASP A 67 -10.47 3.45 6.09
CA ASP A 67 -9.74 2.29 5.57
C ASP A 67 -8.24 2.44 5.78
N VAL A 68 -7.70 3.65 5.56
CA VAL A 68 -6.29 3.94 5.83
C VAL A 68 -5.99 3.76 7.32
N GLU A 69 -6.80 4.33 8.22
CA GLU A 69 -6.61 4.14 9.67
C GLU A 69 -6.61 2.66 10.07
N ARG A 70 -7.56 1.88 9.53
CA ARG A 70 -7.64 0.43 9.75
C ARG A 70 -6.39 -0.31 9.27
N VAL A 71 -5.83 0.07 8.12
CA VAL A 71 -4.58 -0.54 7.61
C VAL A 71 -3.44 -0.40 8.62
N PHE A 72 -3.26 0.80 9.20
CA PHE A 72 -2.21 1.04 10.19
C PHE A 72 -2.48 0.30 11.50
N ASP A 73 -3.74 0.22 11.94
CA ASP A 73 -4.12 -0.54 13.14
C ASP A 73 -3.88 -2.04 13.01
N GLU A 74 -4.30 -2.63 11.90
CA GLU A 74 -4.11 -4.06 11.63
C GLU A 74 -2.62 -4.39 11.46
N THR A 75 -1.89 -3.58 10.69
CA THR A 75 -0.44 -3.74 10.54
C THR A 75 0.27 -3.71 11.89
N ARG A 76 -0.09 -2.75 12.75
CA ARG A 76 0.46 -2.63 14.10
C ARG A 76 0.18 -3.87 14.94
N ARG A 77 -1.02 -4.43 14.83
CA ARG A 77 -1.44 -5.63 15.57
C ARG A 77 -0.68 -6.88 15.10
N ILE A 78 -0.36 -6.96 13.81
CA ILE A 78 0.31 -8.11 13.19
C ILE A 78 1.83 -8.08 13.42
N ALA A 79 2.47 -6.95 13.15
CA ALA A 79 3.93 -6.87 13.04
C ALA A 79 4.56 -5.67 13.78
N GLY A 80 3.75 -4.79 14.37
CA GLY A 80 4.21 -3.57 15.05
C GLY A 80 4.16 -2.33 14.16
N THR A 81 4.68 -1.22 14.66
CA THR A 81 4.69 0.05 13.92
C THR A 81 5.53 -0.08 12.65
N PRO A 82 5.02 0.34 11.47
CA PRO A 82 5.79 0.26 10.23
C PRO A 82 6.99 1.21 10.27
N GLU A 83 8.14 0.76 9.76
CA GLU A 83 9.33 1.60 9.52
C GLU A 83 9.41 2.08 8.07
N LEU A 84 8.61 1.47 7.18
CA LEU A 84 8.56 1.78 5.75
C LEU A 84 7.11 1.76 5.26
N VAL A 85 6.70 2.83 4.60
CA VAL A 85 5.39 2.90 3.93
C VAL A 85 5.60 3.30 2.48
N VAL A 86 4.98 2.55 1.57
CA VAL A 86 4.99 2.86 0.14
C VAL A 86 3.57 3.08 -0.33
N TYR A 87 3.35 4.25 -0.94
CA TYR A 87 2.15 4.54 -1.70
C TYR A 87 2.42 4.32 -3.19
N ASN A 88 1.90 3.21 -3.72
CA ASN A 88 2.00 2.82 -5.14
C ASN A 88 0.61 2.64 -5.79
N ALA A 89 -0.43 3.18 -5.17
CA ALA A 89 -1.77 3.10 -5.74
C ALA A 89 -1.90 4.07 -6.92
N GLY A 90 -2.19 3.50 -8.09
CA GLY A 90 -2.36 4.24 -9.33
C GLY A 90 -3.12 3.42 -10.38
N ALA A 91 -3.61 4.12 -11.39
CA ALA A 91 -4.28 3.54 -12.54
C ALA A 91 -3.68 4.12 -13.82
N ASN A 92 -3.42 3.25 -14.78
CA ASN A 92 -3.11 3.67 -16.15
C ASN A 92 -4.40 3.56 -16.97
N ASP A 93 -5.19 4.64 -16.99
CA ASP A 93 -6.47 4.74 -17.72
C ASP A 93 -6.43 5.98 -18.64
N PRO A 94 -5.58 6.00 -19.68
CA PRO A 94 -5.42 7.16 -20.55
C PRO A 94 -6.69 7.41 -21.37
N ARG A 95 -7.12 8.68 -21.46
CA ARG A 95 -8.25 9.11 -22.30
C ARG A 95 -7.92 10.41 -23.04
N PRO A 96 -8.51 10.66 -24.21
CA PRO A 96 -8.50 11.98 -24.82
C PRO A 96 -9.07 13.02 -23.86
N LEU A 97 -8.49 14.22 -23.80
CA LEU A 97 -8.90 15.26 -22.86
C LEU A 97 -10.39 15.61 -22.97
N LEU A 98 -10.93 15.63 -24.19
CA LEU A 98 -12.35 15.95 -24.45
C LEU A 98 -13.32 14.84 -23.98
N GLU A 99 -12.81 13.64 -23.67
CA GLU A 99 -13.57 12.51 -23.15
C GLU A 99 -13.43 12.35 -21.62
N MET A 100 -12.66 13.21 -20.98
CA MET A 100 -12.51 13.23 -19.52
C MET A 100 -13.64 14.05 -18.90
N ASP A 101 -14.61 13.37 -18.31
CA ASP A 101 -15.64 14.02 -17.50
C ASP A 101 -15.14 14.29 -16.06
N ASN A 102 -15.93 15.04 -15.30
CA ASN A 102 -15.60 15.36 -13.91
C ASN A 102 -15.45 14.09 -13.05
N SER A 103 -16.23 13.04 -13.35
CA SER A 103 -16.20 11.78 -12.60
C SER A 103 -14.89 11.01 -12.82
N TYR A 104 -14.37 11.02 -14.05
CA TYR A 104 -13.05 10.53 -14.39
C TYR A 104 -11.97 11.28 -13.63
N PHE A 105 -11.98 12.61 -13.70
CA PHE A 105 -10.97 13.43 -13.02
C PHE A 105 -10.99 13.21 -11.51
N GLU A 106 -12.17 13.27 -10.87
CA GLU A 106 -12.29 13.08 -9.42
C GLU A 106 -11.79 11.71 -9.00
N ARG A 107 -12.11 10.65 -9.74
CA ARG A 107 -11.62 9.29 -9.45
C ARG A 107 -10.10 9.22 -9.53
N MET A 108 -9.50 9.80 -10.57
CA MET A 108 -8.04 9.80 -10.75
C MET A 108 -7.34 10.66 -9.70
N TRP A 109 -7.89 11.83 -9.35
CA TRP A 109 -7.40 12.67 -8.27
C TRP A 109 -7.50 12.00 -6.91
N ARG A 110 -8.64 11.35 -6.61
CA ARG A 110 -8.83 10.60 -5.37
C ARG A 110 -7.78 9.51 -5.22
N LEU A 111 -7.51 8.77 -6.30
CA LEU A 111 -6.52 7.70 -6.32
C LEU A 111 -5.08 8.23 -6.27
N GLY A 112 -4.66 9.09 -7.20
CA GLY A 112 -3.25 9.50 -7.30
C GLY A 112 -2.82 10.55 -6.28
N CYS A 113 -3.74 11.38 -5.80
CA CYS A 113 -3.40 12.51 -4.93
C CYS A 113 -4.00 12.37 -3.53
N PHE A 114 -5.33 12.30 -3.42
CA PHE A 114 -5.99 12.33 -2.12
C PHE A 114 -5.64 11.11 -1.26
N GLY A 115 -5.62 9.91 -1.85
CA GLY A 115 -5.22 8.70 -1.13
C GLY A 115 -3.75 8.74 -0.68
N GLY A 116 -2.86 9.29 -1.50
CA GLY A 116 -1.47 9.53 -1.12
C GLY A 116 -1.36 10.47 0.09
N PHE A 117 -2.13 11.55 0.10
CA PHE A 117 -2.24 12.44 1.26
C PHE A 117 -2.74 11.72 2.52
N LEU A 118 -3.81 10.92 2.41
CA LEU A 118 -4.36 10.18 3.55
C LEU A 118 -3.33 9.22 4.16
N VAL A 119 -2.69 8.41 3.31
CA VAL A 119 -1.66 7.45 3.74
C VAL A 119 -0.44 8.17 4.31
N GLY A 120 0.02 9.24 3.67
CA GLY A 120 1.17 10.00 4.15
C GLY A 120 0.92 10.67 5.50
N ARG A 121 -0.26 11.25 5.69
CA ARG A 121 -0.67 11.86 6.97
C ARG A 121 -0.72 10.83 8.09
N GLU A 122 -1.31 9.67 7.85
CA GLU A 122 -1.41 8.62 8.86
C GLU A 122 -0.05 7.98 9.15
N ALA A 123 0.78 7.75 8.11
CA ALA A 123 2.16 7.31 8.26
C ALA A 123 2.95 8.26 9.15
N ALA A 124 2.94 9.57 8.86
CA ALA A 124 3.62 10.56 9.68
C ALA A 124 3.16 10.51 11.14
N ARG A 125 1.84 10.48 11.38
CA ARG A 125 1.27 10.40 12.75
C ARG A 125 1.75 9.18 13.53
N ARG A 126 1.81 8.01 12.87
CA ARG A 126 2.13 6.73 13.51
C ARG A 126 3.63 6.50 13.66
N MET A 127 4.43 7.01 12.73
CA MET A 127 5.87 6.72 12.62
C MET A 127 6.75 7.77 13.32
N LEU A 128 6.29 9.03 13.45
CA LEU A 128 7.09 10.13 14.03
C LEU A 128 7.83 9.80 15.35
N PRO A 129 7.24 9.06 16.31
CA PRO A 129 7.95 8.73 17.55
C PRO A 129 9.21 7.86 17.36
N GLY A 130 9.26 7.04 16.31
CA GLY A 130 10.37 6.11 16.03
C GLY A 130 11.17 6.44 14.76
N GLY A 131 10.66 7.33 13.92
CA GLY A 131 11.18 7.58 12.58
C GLY A 131 10.78 6.50 11.57
N GLY A 132 11.13 6.74 10.30
CA GLY A 132 10.91 5.77 9.22
C GLY A 132 10.97 6.42 7.83
N THR A 133 10.62 5.65 6.81
CA THR A 133 10.67 6.08 5.41
C THR A 133 9.29 6.01 4.76
N LEU A 134 8.92 7.06 4.02
CA LEU A 134 7.68 7.15 3.24
C LEU A 134 8.04 7.39 1.77
N ILE A 135 7.55 6.53 0.87
CA ILE A 135 7.83 6.58 -0.57
C ILE A 135 6.52 6.71 -1.34
N PHE A 136 6.50 7.60 -2.33
CA PHE A 136 5.42 7.75 -3.30
C PHE A 136 5.96 7.43 -4.70
N THR A 137 5.27 6.59 -5.47
CA THR A 137 5.73 6.17 -6.81
C THR A 137 5.00 6.83 -7.98
N GLY A 138 4.21 7.88 -7.70
CA GLY A 138 3.52 8.70 -8.71
C GLY A 138 2.00 8.54 -8.69
#